data_AF-A0A1C7DPP0-F1
#
_entry.id   AF-A0A1C7DPP0-F1
#
_cell.length_a   1.000
_cell.length_b   1.000
_cell.length_c   1.000
_cell.angle_alpha   90.00
_cell.angle_beta   90.00
_cell.angle_gamma   90.00
#
_symmetry.space_group_name_H-M   'P 1'
#
loop_
_entity.id
_entity.type
_entity.pdbx_description
1 polymer ?
#
loop_
_entity_poly.entity_id
_entity_poly.type
_entity_poly.pdbx_seq_one_letter_code
_entity_poly.pdbx_strand_id
1 'polypeptide(L)'
;MKLSLKLTKEQLDPYFLEWDHILAQLAVLHKQRNKAAAEITQDGLTIYKKLLTHCRIALQDEGFEPLNGAERLLFIESSPSTYAAYRQLVELFVELKKIIARKRIEFKYLNES
;
A
#
# COMPACT_ATOMS: atom_id res chain seq x y z
N MET A 1 -1.60 4.16 -25.33
CA MET A 1 -0.60 4.63 -24.35
C MET A 1 -0.01 3.42 -23.63
N LYS A 2 1.32 3.35 -23.46
CA LYS A 2 2.02 2.23 -22.79
C LYS A 2 1.76 2.26 -21.27
N LEU A 3 0.65 1.69 -20.82
CA LEU A 3 0.32 1.52 -19.39
C LEU A 3 1.40 0.72 -18.63
N SER A 4 2.16 -0.14 -19.32
CA SER A 4 3.20 -0.99 -18.74
C SER A 4 4.42 -0.24 -18.17
N LEU A 5 4.69 0.99 -18.63
CA LEU A 5 5.91 1.73 -18.24
C LEU A 5 5.84 2.37 -16.84
N LYS A 6 4.66 2.38 -16.20
CA LYS A 6 4.45 3.09 -14.92
C LYS A 6 4.23 2.18 -13.71
N LEU A 7 4.10 0.87 -13.91
CA LEU A 7 4.07 -0.13 -12.83
C LEU A 7 5.33 -1.01 -12.84
N THR A 8 6.47 -0.43 -13.21
CA THR A 8 7.75 -1.14 -13.20
C THR A 8 8.18 -1.48 -11.79
N LYS A 9 9.05 -2.48 -11.64
CA LYS A 9 9.55 -2.87 -10.31
C LYS A 9 10.30 -1.70 -9.67
N GLU A 10 11.11 -1.03 -10.46
CA GLU A 10 12.00 0.07 -10.08
C GLU A 10 11.22 1.27 -9.53
N GLN A 11 10.02 1.54 -10.07
CA GLN A 11 9.14 2.61 -9.57
C GLN A 11 8.41 2.23 -8.29
N LEU A 12 8.15 0.95 -8.08
CA LEU A 12 7.35 0.45 -6.97
C LEU A 12 8.19 0.07 -5.74
N ASP A 13 9.42 -0.39 -5.97
CA ASP A 13 10.35 -0.84 -4.94
C ASP A 13 10.57 0.21 -3.82
N PRO A 14 10.73 1.52 -4.09
CA PRO A 14 10.88 2.51 -3.03
C PRO A 14 9.74 2.49 -2.01
N TYR A 15 8.48 2.36 -2.45
CA TYR A 15 7.33 2.30 -1.56
C TYR A 15 7.32 1.04 -0.69
N PHE A 16 7.69 -0.11 -1.28
CA PHE A 16 7.69 -1.38 -0.56
C PHE A 16 8.88 -1.50 0.40
N LEU A 17 10.04 -0.96 0.05
CA LEU A 17 11.21 -0.92 0.95
C LEU A 17 10.93 -0.03 2.17
N GLU A 18 10.34 1.14 1.95
CA GLU A 18 9.93 2.02 3.05
C GLU A 18 8.85 1.37 3.92
N TRP A 19 7.86 0.72 3.29
CA TRP A 19 6.86 -0.07 4.00
C TRP A 19 7.48 -1.21 4.83
N ASP A 20 8.43 -1.97 4.31
CA ASP A 20 9.08 -3.06 5.03
C ASP A 20 9.81 -2.55 6.30
N HIS A 21 10.41 -1.35 6.22
CA HIS A 21 11.02 -0.69 7.37
C HIS A 21 9.97 -0.28 8.43
N ILE A 22 8.88 0.36 8.00
CA ILE A 22 7.76 0.77 8.86
C ILE A 22 7.11 -0.46 9.52
N LEU A 23 6.89 -1.53 8.76
CA LEU A 23 6.30 -2.77 9.23
C LEU A 23 7.13 -3.40 10.35
N ALA A 24 8.46 -3.43 10.20
CA ALA A 24 9.36 -3.92 11.24
C ALA A 24 9.24 -3.10 12.53
N GLN A 25 9.14 -1.76 12.43
CA GLN A 25 8.94 -0.89 13.58
C GLN A 25 7.57 -1.11 14.25
N LEU A 26 6.49 -1.15 13.48
CA LEU A 26 5.13 -1.39 14.00
C LEU A 26 5.01 -2.72 14.73
N ALA A 27 5.63 -3.78 14.19
CA ALA A 27 5.65 -5.09 14.84
C ALA A 27 6.28 -5.03 16.24
N VAL A 28 7.38 -4.28 16.41
CA VAL A 28 8.04 -4.07 17.70
C VAL A 28 7.17 -3.22 18.63
N LEU A 29 6.67 -2.08 18.14
CA LEU A 29 5.90 -1.13 18.96
C LEU A 29 4.59 -1.75 19.47
N HIS A 30 3.86 -2.50 18.64
CA HIS A 30 2.65 -3.19 19.08
C HIS A 30 2.95 -4.32 20.07
N LYS A 31 4.07 -5.03 19.91
CA LYS A 31 4.52 -6.03 20.90
C LYS A 31 4.81 -5.38 22.26
N GLN A 32 5.35 -4.16 22.25
CA GLN A 32 5.65 -3.38 23.45
C GLN A 32 4.46 -2.55 23.98
N ARG A 33 3.31 -2.56 23.30
CA ARG A 33 2.16 -1.67 23.58
C ARG A 33 2.57 -0.19 23.67
N ASN A 34 3.54 0.20 22.83
CA ASN A 34 4.10 1.54 22.82
C ASN A 34 3.17 2.51 22.07
N LYS A 35 2.90 3.68 22.67
CA LYS A 35 2.02 4.71 22.11
C LYS A 35 2.57 5.35 20.82
N ALA A 36 3.88 5.27 20.57
CA ALA A 36 4.51 5.71 19.32
C ALA A 36 4.02 4.94 18.08
N ALA A 37 3.31 3.81 18.26
CA ALA A 37 2.67 3.09 17.15
C ALA A 37 1.71 3.98 16.34
N ALA A 38 1.09 5.00 16.95
CA ALA A 38 0.21 5.92 16.23
C ALA A 38 0.95 6.71 15.14
N GLU A 39 2.11 7.28 15.48
CA GLU A 39 2.93 8.08 14.57
C GLU A 39 3.45 7.22 13.42
N ILE A 40 4.01 6.05 13.75
CA ILE A 40 4.53 5.13 12.72
C ILE A 40 3.40 4.59 11.82
N THR A 41 2.18 4.39 12.34
CA THR A 41 1.02 4.01 11.50
C THR A 41 0.65 5.13 10.52
N GLN A 42 0.75 6.41 10.93
CA GLN A 42 0.51 7.55 10.04
C GLN A 42 1.56 7.66 8.94
N ASP A 43 2.83 7.35 9.25
CA ASP A 43 3.88 7.24 8.23
C ASP A 43 3.54 6.14 7.22
N GLY A 44 3.14 4.96 7.70
CA GLY A 44 2.71 3.85 6.85
C GLY A 44 1.52 4.20 5.97
N LEU A 45 0.52 4.91 6.52
CA LEU A 45 -0.61 5.44 5.75
C LEU A 45 -0.18 6.42 4.66
N THR A 46 0.79 7.28 4.96
CA THR A 46 1.31 8.26 4.00
C THR A 46 1.95 7.56 2.81
N ILE A 47 2.76 6.52 3.06
CA ILE A 47 3.38 5.71 2.01
C ILE A 47 2.34 4.93 1.22
N TYR A 48 1.36 4.34 1.90
CA TYR A 48 0.28 3.63 1.25
C TYR A 48 -0.51 4.53 0.29
N LYS A 49 -0.89 5.74 0.72
CA LYS A 49 -1.61 6.71 -0.11
C LYS A 49 -0.78 7.13 -1.33
N LYS A 50 0.52 7.39 -1.16
CA LYS A 50 1.41 7.71 -2.29
C LYS A 50 1.49 6.56 -3.29
N LEU A 51 1.62 5.32 -2.82
CA LEU A 51 1.63 4.13 -3.67
C LEU A 51 0.29 3.96 -4.41
N LEU A 52 -0.84 4.14 -3.72
CA LEU A 52 -2.17 4.05 -4.31
C LEU A 52 -2.36 5.11 -5.42
N THR A 53 -2.01 6.37 -5.14
CA THR A 53 -2.04 7.46 -6.13
C THR A 53 -1.15 7.15 -7.33
N HIS A 54 0.08 6.65 -7.10
CA HIS A 54 0.96 6.22 -8.19
C HIS A 54 0.30 5.17 -9.07
N CYS A 55 -0.36 4.17 -8.46
CA CYS A 55 -1.08 3.14 -9.20
C CYS A 55 -2.25 3.69 -10.01
N ARG A 56 -3.07 4.58 -9.43
CA ARG A 56 -4.20 5.23 -10.12
C ARG A 56 -3.72 5.99 -11.36
N ILE A 57 -2.67 6.79 -11.22
CA ILE A 57 -2.05 7.53 -12.32
C ILE A 57 -1.45 6.60 -13.38
N ALA A 58 -0.80 5.52 -12.95
CA ALA A 58 -0.20 4.53 -13.85
C ALA A 58 -1.25 3.77 -14.68
N LEU A 59 -2.37 3.45 -14.04
CA LEU A 59 -3.49 2.71 -14.63
C LEU A 59 -4.50 3.58 -15.37
N GLN A 60 -4.46 4.91 -15.16
CA GLN A 60 -5.50 5.85 -15.59
C GLN A 60 -6.89 5.46 -15.04
N ASP A 61 -6.90 5.01 -13.78
CA ASP A 61 -8.09 4.52 -13.08
C ASP A 61 -8.14 5.14 -11.69
N GLU A 62 -8.92 6.21 -11.53
CA GLU A 62 -9.11 6.88 -10.23
C GLU A 62 -9.88 6.01 -9.23
N GLY A 63 -10.66 5.04 -9.71
CA GLY A 63 -11.40 4.09 -8.89
C GLY A 63 -10.57 2.91 -8.42
N PHE A 64 -9.30 2.82 -8.82
CA PHE A 64 -8.43 1.73 -8.43
C PHE A 64 -8.16 1.75 -6.92
N GLU A 65 -8.61 0.69 -6.23
CA GLU A 65 -8.31 0.43 -4.83
C GLU A 65 -8.49 -1.05 -4.46
N PRO A 66 -7.91 -1.52 -3.33
CA PRO A 66 -8.25 -2.82 -2.76
C PRO A 66 -9.69 -2.87 -2.24
N LEU A 67 -10.13 -4.07 -1.82
CA LEU A 67 -11.48 -4.28 -1.32
C LEU A 67 -11.75 -3.39 -0.10
N ASN A 68 -12.82 -2.60 -0.18
CA ASN A 68 -13.24 -1.61 0.82
C ASN A 68 -12.10 -0.65 1.21
N GLY A 69 -11.24 -0.29 0.24
CA GLY A 69 -10.02 0.47 0.48
C GLY A 69 -10.29 1.79 1.20
N ALA A 70 -11.26 2.58 0.73
CA ALA A 70 -11.61 3.85 1.35
C ALA A 70 -12.07 3.72 2.82
N GLU A 71 -12.97 2.78 3.12
CA GLU A 71 -13.49 2.56 4.48
C GLU A 71 -12.37 2.13 5.44
N ARG A 72 -11.48 1.24 4.99
CA ARG A 72 -10.35 0.77 5.79
C ARG A 72 -9.34 1.87 6.05
N LEU A 73 -9.08 2.75 5.08
CA LEU A 73 -8.23 3.92 5.29
C LEU A 73 -8.80 4.87 6.34
N LEU A 74 -10.10 5.19 6.24
CA LEU A 74 -10.79 6.02 7.24
C LEU A 74 -10.71 5.40 8.64
N PHE A 75 -10.87 4.07 8.74
CA PHE A 75 -10.70 3.36 10.01
C PHE A 75 -9.29 3.51 10.58
N ILE A 76 -8.25 3.28 9.77
CA ILE A 76 -6.85 3.39 10.22
C ILE A 76 -6.53 4.83 10.66
N GLU A 77 -7.01 5.83 9.91
CA GLU A 77 -6.83 7.26 10.24
C GLU A 77 -7.51 7.64 11.57
N SER A 78 -8.70 7.12 11.82
CA SER A 78 -9.43 7.39 13.07
C SER A 78 -8.86 6.67 14.29
N SER A 79 -8.14 5.55 14.09
CA SER A 79 -7.69 4.66 15.16
C SER A 79 -6.22 4.19 15.04
N PRO A 80 -5.25 5.09 14.75
CA PRO A 80 -3.92 4.72 14.28
C PRO A 80 -3.05 4.00 15.34
N SER A 81 -3.36 4.13 16.62
CA SER A 81 -2.64 3.46 17.72
C SER A 81 -3.07 2.01 17.93
N THR A 82 -4.17 1.57 17.29
CA THR A 82 -4.77 0.27 17.57
C THR A 82 -4.08 -0.84 16.79
N TYR A 83 -4.01 -2.03 17.40
CA TYR A 83 -3.50 -3.22 16.69
C TYR A 83 -4.36 -3.55 15.46
N ALA A 84 -5.67 -3.28 15.53
CA ALA A 84 -6.58 -3.46 14.39
C ALA A 84 -6.20 -2.55 13.21
N ALA A 85 -5.90 -1.27 13.44
CA ALA A 85 -5.45 -0.35 12.39
C ALA A 85 -4.13 -0.82 11.75
N TYR A 86 -3.17 -1.24 12.56
CA TYR A 86 -1.94 -1.87 12.05
C TYR A 86 -2.22 -3.08 11.15
N ARG A 87 -3.07 -4.00 11.59
CA ARG A 87 -3.43 -5.19 10.81
C ARG A 87 -4.13 -4.85 9.50
N GLN A 88 -5.04 -3.88 9.53
CA GLN A 88 -5.71 -3.38 8.34
C GLN A 88 -4.73 -2.77 7.33
N LEU A 89 -3.76 -1.99 7.81
CA LEU A 89 -2.73 -1.42 6.94
C LEU A 89 -1.84 -2.50 6.29
N VAL A 90 -1.43 -3.52 7.06
CA VAL A 90 -0.68 -4.67 6.54
C VAL A 90 -1.44 -5.38 5.43
N GLU A 91 -2.72 -5.66 5.65
CA GLU A 91 -3.56 -6.33 4.68
C GLU A 91 -3.77 -5.50 3.42
N LEU A 92 -3.96 -4.18 3.54
CA LEU A 92 -4.04 -3.25 2.40
C LEU A 92 -2.77 -3.31 1.53
N PHE A 93 -1.57 -3.28 2.14
CA PHE A 93 -0.32 -3.43 1.38
C PHE A 93 -0.19 -4.78 0.68
N VAL A 94 -0.58 -5.87 1.35
CA VAL A 94 -0.54 -7.23 0.78
C VAL A 94 -1.50 -7.35 -0.41
N GLU A 95 -2.72 -6.86 -0.26
CA GLU A 95 -3.73 -6.87 -1.32
C GLU A 95 -3.27 -6.03 -2.51
N LEU A 96 -2.82 -4.80 -2.27
CA LEU A 96 -2.35 -3.89 -3.31
C LEU A 96 -1.16 -4.49 -4.08
N LYS A 97 -0.19 -5.09 -3.38
CA LYS A 97 0.96 -5.79 -4.00
C LYS A 97 0.52 -6.92 -4.92
N LYS A 98 -0.48 -7.73 -4.51
CA LYS A 98 -1.05 -8.81 -5.33
C LYS A 98 -1.76 -8.26 -6.57
N ILE A 99 -2.57 -7.21 -6.39
CA ILE A 99 -3.31 -6.58 -7.50
C ILE A 99 -2.32 -6.01 -8.52
N ILE A 100 -1.29 -5.29 -8.08
CA ILE A 100 -0.23 -4.75 -8.94
C ILE A 100 0.49 -5.86 -9.70
N ALA A 101 0.87 -6.96 -9.03
CA ALA A 101 1.55 -8.08 -9.68
C ALA A 101 0.70 -8.67 -10.81
N ARG A 102 -0.59 -8.88 -10.56
CA ARG A 102 -1.56 -9.32 -11.59
C ARG A 102 -1.63 -8.32 -12.75
N LYS A 103 -1.75 -7.02 -12.48
CA LYS A 103 -1.79 -5.97 -13.53
C LYS A 103 -0.53 -5.94 -14.39
N ARG A 104 0.65 -6.12 -13.79
CA ARG A 104 1.91 -6.20 -14.54
C ARG A 104 1.94 -7.39 -15.49
N ILE A 105 1.39 -8.54 -15.08
CA ILE A 105 1.26 -9.73 -15.93
C ILE A 105 0.28 -9.47 -17.08
N GLU A 106 -0.91 -8.93 -16.79
CA GLU A 106 -1.91 -8.54 -17.80
C GLU A 106 -1.30 -7.61 -18.86
N PHE A 107 -0.55 -6.59 -18.44
CA PHE A 107 0.12 -5.67 -19.38
C PHE A 107 1.26 -6.31 -20.16
N LYS A 108 1.95 -7.31 -19.61
CA LYS A 108 2.98 -8.02 -20.37
C LYS A 108 2.34 -8.75 -21.55
N TYR A 109 1.26 -9.50 -21.31
CA TYR A 109 0.54 -10.24 -22.35
C TYR A 109 -0.06 -9.32 -23.43
N LEU A 110 -0.65 -8.19 -23.03
CA LEU A 110 -1.22 -7.20 -23.96
C LEU A 110 -0.18 -6.51 -24.86
N ASN A 111 1.10 -6.46 -24.46
CA ASN A 111 2.17 -5.86 -25.29
C ASN A 111 2.89 -6.90 -26.17
N GLU A 112 2.69 -8.19 -25.92
CA GLU A 112 3.26 -9.32 -26.68
C GLU A 112 2.26 -9.92 -27.70
N SER A 113 0.98 -9.48 -27.66
CA SER A 113 -0.10 -9.85 -28.59
C SER A 113 -0.32 -8.77 -29.65
#